data_AF-A0A1M2VGR9-F1
#
_entry.id   AF-A0A1M2VGR9-F1
#
_cell.length_a   1.000
_cell.length_b   1.000
_cell.length_c   1.000
_cell.angle_alpha   90.00
_cell.angle_beta   90.00
_cell.angle_gamma   90.00
#
_symmetry.space_group_name_H-M   'P 1'
#
loop_
_entity.id
_entity.type
_entity.pdbx_description
1 polymer ?
#
loop_
_entity_poly.entity_id
_entity_poly.type
_entity_poly.pdbx_seq_one_letter_code
_entity_poly.pdbx_strand_id
1 'polypeptide(L)'
;MAEHRALEFDHVKLNKLYTIPLHSPSAQVPKRFPGITPESTATLLKTLRDNHVKWHIFFNKKHYHNHHLLTLYHLGANGDNIKAVYVTHTMFQHHTYKSPGPITCNRFHEHLGDEE
;
A
#
# COMPACT_ATOMS: atom_id res chain seq x y z
N MET A 1 13.21 -31.69 14.14
CA MET A 1 12.04 -31.34 13.31
C MET A 1 11.59 -29.96 13.77
N ALA A 2 11.90 -28.92 13.00
CA ALA A 2 11.57 -27.55 13.38
C ALA A 2 10.22 -27.17 12.73
N GLU A 3 9.22 -26.92 13.57
CA GLU A 3 7.91 -26.43 13.14
C GLU A 3 8.07 -25.08 12.44
N HIS A 4 7.78 -25.05 11.14
CA HIS A 4 7.73 -23.84 10.35
C HIS A 4 6.45 -23.08 10.71
N ARG A 5 6.48 -22.37 11.84
CA ARG A 5 5.43 -21.39 12.20
C ARG A 5 5.41 -20.35 11.08
N ALA A 6 4.38 -20.39 10.23
CA ALA A 6 4.13 -19.34 9.25
C ALA A 6 4.22 -18.00 9.98
N LEU A 7 5.19 -17.16 9.59
CA LEU A 7 5.39 -15.85 10.20
C LEU A 7 4.09 -15.07 10.03
N GLU A 8 3.37 -14.92 11.13
CA GLU A 8 2.16 -14.12 11.20
C GLU A 8 2.51 -12.69 10.78
N PHE A 9 1.66 -12.06 9.97
CA PHE A 9 1.96 -10.74 9.42
C PHE A 9 2.03 -9.71 10.56
N ASP A 10 3.19 -9.06 10.73
CA ASP A 10 3.43 -8.15 11.85
C ASP A 10 2.73 -6.80 11.61
N HIS A 11 1.46 -6.72 12.05
CA HIS A 11 0.64 -5.52 11.96
C HIS A 11 1.22 -4.33 12.76
N VAL A 12 2.02 -4.58 13.80
CA VAL A 12 2.65 -3.51 14.60
C VAL A 12 3.76 -2.83 13.79
N LYS A 13 4.63 -3.61 13.12
CA LYS A 13 5.61 -3.06 12.18
C LYS A 13 4.93 -2.36 11.02
N LEU A 14 3.87 -2.94 10.45
CA LEU A 14 3.13 -2.33 9.35
C LEU A 14 2.61 -0.93 9.73
N ASN A 15 2.04 -0.79 10.93
CA ASN A 15 1.54 0.51 11.39
C ASN A 15 2.62 1.59 11.51
N LYS A 16 3.88 1.22 11.74
CA LYS A 16 5.01 2.17 11.75
C LYS A 16 5.41 2.66 10.36
N LEU A 17 5.12 1.88 9.31
CA LEU A 17 5.44 2.23 7.92
C LEU A 17 4.40 3.17 7.28
N TYR A 18 3.14 3.10 7.74
CA TYR A 18 2.03 3.90 7.21
C TYR A 18 1.68 5.04 8.15
N THR A 19 2.50 6.10 8.10
CA THR A 19 2.34 7.33 8.88
C THR A 19 1.60 8.41 8.10
N ILE A 20 1.14 9.45 8.81
CA ILE A 20 0.46 10.59 8.20
C ILE A 20 1.41 11.25 7.17
N PRO A 21 0.99 11.39 5.90
CA PRO A 21 1.83 12.03 4.90
C PRO A 21 2.21 13.46 5.32
N LEU A 22 3.50 13.78 5.28
CA LEU A 22 4.04 15.09 5.68
C LEU A 22 3.57 16.23 4.79
N HIS A 23 3.35 17.40 5.38
CA HIS A 23 3.01 18.61 4.64
C HIS A 23 4.18 19.10 3.78
N SER A 24 3.84 19.91 2.77
CA SER A 24 4.79 20.62 1.92
C SER A 24 5.86 21.35 2.75
N PRO A 25 7.17 21.06 2.57
CA PRO A 25 8.23 21.58 3.43
C PRO A 25 8.53 23.06 3.20
N SER A 26 8.05 23.66 2.10
CA SER A 26 8.28 25.07 1.78
C SER A 26 7.11 25.65 0.98
N ALA A 27 7.11 26.98 0.81
CA ALA A 27 6.11 27.67 -0.01
C ALA A 27 6.32 27.49 -1.52
N GLN A 28 7.48 27.00 -1.96
CA GLN A 28 7.83 26.83 -3.37
C GLN A 28 7.32 25.50 -3.96
N VAL A 29 6.88 24.57 -3.11
CA VAL A 29 6.32 23.29 -3.56
C VAL A 29 4.79 23.37 -3.63
N PRO A 30 4.16 22.60 -4.52
CA PRO A 30 2.70 22.50 -4.58
C PRO A 30 2.12 22.17 -3.20
N LYS A 31 1.08 22.94 -2.81
CA LYS A 31 0.31 22.66 -1.60
C LYS A 31 -0.77 21.62 -1.92
N ARG A 32 -1.18 20.89 -0.90
CA ARG A 32 -2.38 20.05 -0.96
C ARG A 32 -3.60 20.91 -1.22
N PHE A 33 -4.55 20.36 -1.96
CA PHE A 33 -5.85 21.00 -2.15
C PHE A 33 -6.65 20.95 -0.83
N PRO A 34 -7.54 21.92 -0.59
CA PRO A 34 -8.43 21.89 0.56
C PRO A 34 -9.36 20.67 0.51
N GLY A 35 -9.84 20.20 1.66
CA GLY A 35 -10.79 19.07 1.77
C GLY A 35 -10.26 17.87 2.55
N ILE A 36 -8.97 17.85 2.90
CA ILE A 36 -8.39 16.82 3.76
C ILE A 36 -8.88 16.97 5.19
N THR A 37 -9.34 15.86 5.78
CA THR A 37 -9.81 15.78 7.17
C THR A 37 -9.05 14.67 7.92
N PRO A 38 -9.13 14.65 9.27
CA PRO A 38 -8.62 13.52 10.05
C PRO A 38 -9.22 12.18 9.60
N GLU A 39 -10.49 12.17 9.23
CA GLU A 39 -11.18 10.97 8.71
C GLU A 39 -10.63 10.52 7.36
N SER A 40 -10.41 11.44 6.41
CA SER A 40 -9.83 11.09 5.11
C SER A 40 -8.40 10.57 5.26
N THR A 41 -7.63 11.12 6.20
CA THR A 41 -6.30 10.63 6.59
C THR A 41 -6.37 9.22 7.15
N ALA A 42 -7.25 8.96 8.11
CA ALA A 42 -7.42 7.63 8.70
C ALA A 42 -7.85 6.60 7.64
N THR A 43 -8.74 7.01 6.73
CA THR A 43 -9.20 6.18 5.62
C THR A 43 -8.06 5.85 4.66
N LEU A 44 -7.28 6.84 4.23
CA LEU A 44 -6.10 6.65 3.38
C LEU A 44 -5.16 5.59 3.99
N LEU A 45 -4.79 5.77 5.26
CA LEU A 45 -3.86 4.86 5.94
C LEU A 45 -4.44 3.44 6.04
N LYS A 46 -5.74 3.31 6.29
CA LYS A 46 -6.43 2.01 6.29
C LYS A 46 -6.35 1.36 4.92
N THR A 47 -6.71 2.07 3.85
CA THR A 47 -6.73 1.51 2.48
C THR A 47 -5.34 1.18 1.96
N LEU A 48 -4.31 1.98 2.30
CA LEU A 48 -2.93 1.70 1.91
C LEU A 48 -2.38 0.45 2.60
N ARG A 49 -2.67 0.27 3.89
CA ARG A 49 -2.32 -0.95 4.63
C ARG A 49 -3.04 -2.18 4.09
N ASP A 50 -4.35 -2.06 3.87
CA ASP A 50 -5.14 -3.16 3.30
C ASP A 50 -4.62 -3.55 1.91
N ASN A 51 -4.25 -2.55 1.10
CA ASN A 51 -3.66 -2.78 -0.21
C ASN A 51 -2.34 -3.53 -0.15
N HIS A 52 -1.43 -3.11 0.73
CA HIS A 52 -0.15 -3.77 0.94
C HIS A 52 -0.28 -5.23 1.38
N VAL A 53 -1.27 -5.53 2.23
CA VAL A 53 -1.45 -6.88 2.80
C VAL A 53 -2.17 -7.82 1.84
N LYS A 54 -3.10 -7.32 1.02
CA LYS A 54 -4.00 -8.19 0.24
C LYS A 54 -3.67 -8.27 -1.24
N TRP A 55 -3.06 -7.24 -1.80
CA TRP A 55 -2.98 -7.07 -3.25
C TRP A 55 -1.53 -7.02 -3.73
N HIS A 56 -1.33 -7.55 -4.92
CA HIS A 56 -0.09 -7.51 -5.63
C HIS A 56 0.22 -6.07 -6.10
N ILE A 57 1.50 -5.71 -6.14
CA ILE A 57 1.93 -4.35 -6.56
C ILE A 57 1.59 -4.08 -8.03
N PHE A 58 1.61 -5.12 -8.86
CA PHE A 58 1.15 -5.07 -10.24
C PHE A 58 -0.30 -5.52 -10.35
N PHE A 59 -1.12 -4.73 -11.02
CA PHE A 59 -2.52 -5.09 -11.26
C PHE A 59 -2.73 -5.89 -12.55
N ASN A 60 -1.68 -6.09 -13.35
CA ASN A 60 -1.74 -6.88 -14.58
C ASN A 60 -0.38 -7.54 -14.90
N LYS A 61 -0.40 -8.46 -15.87
CA LYS A 61 0.78 -9.14 -16.42
C LYS A 61 1.69 -8.25 -17.27
N LYS A 62 1.34 -6.97 -17.46
CA LYS A 62 2.18 -5.96 -18.12
C LYS A 62 2.97 -5.13 -17.11
N HIS A 63 2.94 -5.51 -15.83
CA HIS A 63 3.67 -4.87 -14.74
C HIS A 63 3.26 -3.40 -14.53
N TYR A 64 1.98 -3.07 -14.73
CA TYR A 64 1.48 -1.74 -14.38
C TYR A 64 1.16 -1.65 -12.89
N HIS A 65 1.57 -0.56 -12.26
CA HIS A 65 1.30 -0.23 -10.87
C HIS A 65 0.32 0.93 -10.77
N ASN A 66 -0.44 0.99 -9.67
CA ASN A 66 -1.39 2.07 -9.42
C ASN A 66 -1.10 2.73 -8.07
N HIS A 67 -0.93 4.06 -8.06
CA HIS A 67 -0.74 4.86 -6.86
C HIS A 67 -1.81 5.95 -6.67
N HIS A 68 -3.05 5.73 -7.15
CA HIS A 68 -4.06 6.79 -7.19
C HIS A 68 -4.54 7.26 -5.80
N LEU A 69 -4.46 6.44 -4.74
CA LEU A 69 -4.97 6.84 -3.42
C LEU A 69 -4.21 8.04 -2.82
N LEU A 70 -2.89 8.09 -2.97
CA LEU A 70 -2.07 9.21 -2.52
C LEU A 70 -2.35 10.49 -3.33
N THR A 71 -2.59 10.33 -4.63
CA THR A 71 -2.96 11.43 -5.53
C THR A 71 -4.30 12.03 -5.12
N LEU A 72 -5.33 11.20 -4.93
CA LEU A 72 -6.65 11.65 -4.49
C LEU A 72 -6.59 12.39 -3.16
N TYR A 73 -5.84 11.85 -2.19
CA TYR A 73 -5.65 12.51 -0.91
C TYR A 73 -5.00 13.89 -1.08
N HIS A 74 -3.96 14.02 -1.91
CA HIS A 74 -3.34 15.32 -2.19
C HIS A 74 -4.27 16.30 -2.92
N LEU A 75 -5.21 15.80 -3.70
CA LEU A 75 -6.27 16.57 -4.37
C LEU A 75 -7.47 16.89 -3.46
N GLY A 76 -7.39 16.60 -2.16
CA GLY A 76 -8.43 16.99 -1.19
C GLY A 76 -9.59 16.01 -1.08
N ALA A 77 -9.45 14.77 -1.54
CA ALA A 77 -10.50 13.76 -1.43
C ALA A 77 -10.88 13.48 0.03
N ASN A 78 -12.18 13.36 0.28
CA ASN A 78 -12.72 12.89 1.56
C ASN A 78 -12.58 11.35 1.69
N GLY A 79 -12.94 10.82 2.86
CA GLY A 79 -12.83 9.39 3.13
C GLY A 79 -13.64 8.52 2.16
N ASP A 80 -14.86 8.93 1.81
CA ASP A 80 -15.73 8.13 0.96
C ASP A 80 -15.23 8.04 -0.48
N ASN A 81 -14.70 9.15 -1.02
CA ASN A 81 -14.06 9.15 -2.33
C ASN A 81 -12.84 8.22 -2.36
N ILE A 82 -12.02 8.23 -1.30
CA ILE A 82 -10.85 7.34 -1.18
C ILE A 82 -11.30 5.87 -1.12
N LYS A 83 -12.32 5.54 -0.32
CA LYS A 83 -12.87 4.17 -0.24
C LYS A 83 -13.45 3.73 -1.58
N ALA A 84 -14.24 4.57 -2.24
CA ALA A 84 -14.87 4.24 -3.52
C ALA A 84 -13.82 3.92 -4.57
N VAL A 85 -12.78 4.74 -4.70
CA VAL A 85 -11.68 4.48 -5.63
C VAL A 85 -10.87 3.24 -5.22
N TYR A 86 -10.67 3.01 -3.93
CA TYR A 86 -10.01 1.78 -3.49
C TYR A 86 -10.78 0.53 -3.92
N VAL A 87 -12.11 0.52 -3.75
CA VAL A 87 -12.97 -0.58 -4.19
C VAL A 87 -12.81 -0.84 -5.69
N THR A 88 -12.77 0.20 -6.53
CA THR A 88 -12.58 0.00 -7.98
C THR A 88 -11.22 -0.63 -8.29
N HIS A 89 -10.15 -0.29 -7.56
CA HIS A 89 -8.85 -0.94 -7.73
C HIS A 89 -8.88 -2.42 -7.36
N THR A 90 -9.57 -2.77 -6.28
CA THR A 90 -9.64 -4.17 -5.81
C THR A 90 -10.33 -5.11 -6.80
N MET A 91 -11.14 -4.59 -7.73
CA MET A 91 -11.86 -5.41 -8.71
C MET A 91 -10.95 -6.09 -9.74
N PHE A 92 -9.75 -5.57 -9.97
CA PHE A 92 -8.84 -6.07 -11.00
C PHE A 92 -7.41 -6.30 -10.50
N GLN A 93 -7.11 -6.00 -9.23
CA GLN A 93 -5.83 -6.31 -8.64
C GLN A 93 -5.69 -7.82 -8.39
N HIS A 94 -4.50 -8.34 -8.65
CA HIS A 94 -4.16 -9.70 -8.25
C HIS A 94 -3.96 -9.78 -6.74
N HIS A 95 -4.28 -10.92 -6.14
CA HIS A 95 -3.95 -11.16 -4.74
C HIS A 95 -2.44 -11.21 -4.55
N THR A 96 -1.97 -10.73 -3.40
CA THR A 96 -0.59 -10.97 -2.99
C THR A 96 -0.37 -12.47 -2.72
N TYR A 97 0.86 -12.94 -2.90
CA TYR A 97 1.25 -14.32 -2.60
C TYR A 97 2.23 -14.36 -1.43
N LYS A 98 2.38 -15.54 -0.83
CA LYS A 98 3.30 -15.73 0.29
C LYS A 98 4.72 -15.85 -0.25
N SER A 99 5.65 -15.13 0.37
CA SER A 99 7.06 -15.29 0.05
C SER A 99 7.47 -16.77 0.16
N PRO A 100 8.18 -17.33 -0.83
CA PRO A 100 8.55 -18.76 -0.86
C PRO A 100 9.47 -19.16 0.30
N GLY A 101 10.13 -18.19 0.93
CA GLY A 101 10.90 -18.39 2.14
C GLY A 101 11.40 -17.06 2.71
N PRO A 102 12.12 -17.09 3.83
CA PRO A 102 12.71 -15.88 4.41
C PRO A 102 13.69 -15.20 3.45
N ILE A 103 13.53 -13.89 3.25
CA ILE A 103 14.49 -13.07 2.51
C ILE A 103 15.75 -12.92 3.38
N THR A 104 16.89 -13.38 2.85
CA THR A 104 18.21 -13.26 3.49
C THR A 104 19.20 -12.59 2.55
N CYS A 105 20.34 -12.11 3.06
CA CYS A 105 21.39 -11.50 2.24
C CYS A 105 21.89 -12.40 1.10
N ASN A 106 21.76 -13.72 1.24
CA ASN A 106 22.17 -14.67 0.21
C ASN A 106 21.03 -15.01 -0.75
N ARG A 107 19.77 -14.94 -0.32
CA ARG A 107 18.60 -15.43 -1.08
C ARG A 107 17.69 -14.35 -1.65
N PHE A 108 17.95 -13.07 -1.36
CA PHE A 108 17.07 -11.97 -1.79
C PHE A 108 16.88 -11.88 -3.31
N HIS A 109 17.79 -12.46 -4.09
CA HIS A 109 17.75 -12.43 -5.55
C HIS A 109 17.11 -13.67 -6.18
N GLU A 110 16.89 -14.75 -5.41
CA GLU A 110 16.49 -16.06 -5.95
C GLU A 110 15.11 -16.07 -6.62
N HIS A 111 14.22 -15.18 -6.19
CA HIS A 111 12.81 -15.13 -6.63
C HIS A 111 12.41 -13.77 -7.21
N LEU A 112 13.39 -13.00 -7.70
CA LEU A 112 13.10 -11.72 -8.35
C LEU A 112 12.46 -11.96 -9.72
N GLY A 113 11.21 -11.53 -9.87
CA GLY A 113 10.46 -11.69 -11.12
C GLY A 113 9.55 -12.92 -11.15
N ASP A 114 9.59 -13.76 -10.11
CA ASP A 114 8.62 -14.82 -9.93
C ASP A 114 7.24 -14.20 -9.65
N GLU A 115 6.25 -14.56 -10.46
CA GLU A 115 4.87 -14.07 -10.31
C GLU A 115 3.98 -15.03 -9.50
N GLU A 116 4.46 -16.25 -9.22
CA GLU A 116 3.80 -17.31 -8.45
C GLU A 116 4.79 -18.14 -7.65
#